data_AF-A0A382AM93-F1
#
_entry.id   AF-A0A382AM93-F1
#
_cell.length_a   1.000
_cell.length_b   1.000
_cell.length_c   1.000
_cell.angle_alpha   90.00
_cell.angle_beta   90.00
_cell.angle_gamma   90.00
#
_symmetry.space_group_name_H-M   'P 1'
#
loop_
_entity.id
_entity.type
_entity.pdbx_description
1 polymer ?
#
loop_
_entity_poly.entity_id
_entity_poly.type
_entity_poly.pdbx_seq_one_letter_code
_entity_poly.pdbx_strand_id
1 'polypeptide(L)'
;MFNKFFQLFTKRSENSMAAETAKNYTEDMVETMVASYTSNPSRETVEFLAKEFGKSIRSIIAKLSREGVYIAQPRTTKTGDPIVRKADVVAKIGASLEGEFPSLVKASKSDLLELHEAIVGFLGN
;
A
#
# COMPACT_ATOMS: atom_id res chain seq x y z
N MET A 1 -14.51 35.59 -19.95
CA MET A 1 -15.27 34.33 -19.98
C MET A 1 -14.50 33.21 -19.25
N PHE A 2 -14.04 33.46 -18.02
CA PHE A 2 -13.14 32.55 -17.29
C PHE A 2 -13.43 32.55 -15.78
N ASN A 3 -14.69 32.78 -15.39
CA ASN A 3 -15.07 32.94 -13.97
C ASN A 3 -16.37 32.20 -13.57
N LYS A 4 -16.82 31.26 -14.41
CA LYS A 4 -17.99 30.39 -14.14
C LYS A 4 -17.62 28.93 -13.84
N PHE A 5 -16.41 28.49 -14.18
CA PHE A 5 -15.97 27.11 -13.95
C PHE A 5 -15.40 26.89 -12.53
N PHE A 6 -14.92 27.96 -11.88
CA PHE A 6 -14.38 27.89 -10.51
C PHE A 6 -15.46 28.06 -9.42
N GLN A 7 -16.61 28.66 -9.74
CA GLN A 7 -17.74 28.81 -8.80
C GLN A 7 -18.56 27.53 -8.62
N LEU A 8 -18.36 26.50 -9.46
CA LEU A 8 -19.09 25.24 -9.38
C LEU A 8 -18.53 24.28 -8.32
N PHE A 9 -17.34 24.54 -7.77
CA PHE A 9 -16.69 23.65 -6.78
C PHE A 9 -16.81 24.17 -5.34
N THR A 10 -17.25 25.42 -5.13
CA THR A 10 -17.29 26.05 -3.79
C THR A 10 -18.70 26.32 -3.26
N LYS A 11 -19.76 26.03 -4.03
CA LYS A 11 -21.14 26.31 -3.61
C LYS A 11 -22.03 25.06 -3.59
N ARG A 12 -21.65 24.07 -2.77
CA ARG A 12 -22.55 23.02 -2.29
C ARG A 12 -22.16 22.54 -0.89
N SER A 13 -22.28 23.42 0.11
CA SER A 13 -22.53 22.99 1.50
C SER A 13 -22.89 24.19 2.38
N GLU A 14 -23.99 24.86 2.05
CA GLU A 14 -24.73 25.66 3.03
C GLU A 14 -26.07 24.94 3.25
N ASN A 15 -26.02 23.92 4.09
CA ASN A 15 -27.19 23.42 4.81
C ASN A 15 -26.72 23.10 6.23
N SER A 16 -26.74 24.13 7.06
CA SER A 16 -26.60 24.04 8.51
C SER A 16 -27.86 23.41 9.10
N MET A 17 -27.76 22.15 9.48
CA MET A 17 -28.52 21.58 10.59
C MET A 17 -27.53 20.70 11.35
N ALA A 18 -27.38 20.94 12.64
CA ALA A 18 -26.55 20.16 13.54
C ALA A 18 -26.99 18.69 13.48
N ALA A 19 -26.34 17.92 12.61
CA ALA A 19 -26.40 16.48 12.65
C ALA A 19 -25.53 16.09 13.85
N GLU A 20 -26.18 15.82 14.98
CA GLU A 20 -25.64 14.95 16.02
C GLU A 20 -24.94 13.81 15.29
N THR A 21 -23.60 13.79 15.36
CA THR A 21 -22.79 12.93 14.51
C THR A 21 -23.11 11.50 14.89
N ALA A 22 -24.02 10.86 14.16
CA ALA A 22 -24.32 9.45 14.34
C ALA A 22 -22.98 8.72 14.28
N LYS A 23 -22.54 8.20 15.43
CA LYS A 23 -21.21 7.60 15.59
C LYS A 23 -21.15 6.45 14.58
N ASN A 24 -20.38 6.62 13.49
CA ASN A 24 -20.32 5.65 12.38
C ASN A 24 -19.81 4.27 12.85
N TYR A 25 -19.13 4.28 14.00
CA TYR A 25 -18.70 3.12 14.79
C TYR A 25 -19.09 3.36 16.25
N THR A 26 -19.64 2.34 16.91
CA THR A 26 -19.76 2.32 18.38
C THR A 26 -18.39 2.10 19.01
N GLU A 27 -18.26 2.37 20.32
CA GLU A 27 -17.01 2.09 21.04
C GLU A 27 -16.69 0.58 21.01
N ASP A 28 -17.67 -0.27 21.31
CA ASP A 28 -17.51 -1.73 21.26
C ASP A 28 -17.01 -2.24 19.90
N MET A 29 -17.49 -1.65 18.79
CA MET A 29 -17.00 -1.99 17.46
C MET A 29 -15.53 -1.61 17.27
N VAL A 30 -15.12 -0.45 17.81
CA VAL A 30 -13.72 0.01 17.72
C VAL A 30 -12.80 -0.88 18.54
N GLU A 31 -13.18 -1.21 19.77
CA GLU A 31 -12.42 -2.13 20.62
C GLU A 31 -12.25 -3.50 19.94
N THR A 32 -13.34 -4.05 19.41
CA THR A 32 -13.32 -5.34 18.69
C THR A 32 -12.43 -5.28 17.44
N MET A 33 -12.50 -4.20 16.66
CA MET A 33 -11.63 -4.01 15.48
C MET A 33 -10.15 -3.96 15.88
N VAL A 34 -9.82 -3.13 16.88
CA VAL A 34 -8.44 -2.93 17.34
C VAL A 34 -7.88 -4.24 17.91
N ALA A 35 -8.64 -4.93 18.76
CA ALA A 35 -8.23 -6.22 19.33
C ALA A 35 -8.02 -7.30 18.25
N SER A 36 -8.96 -7.42 17.32
CA SER A 36 -8.89 -8.41 16.23
C SER A 36 -7.72 -8.15 15.29
N TYR A 37 -7.48 -6.89 14.92
CA TYR A 37 -6.38 -6.55 14.03
C TYR A 37 -5.02 -6.63 14.71
N THR A 38 -4.93 -6.26 16.00
CA THR A 38 -3.69 -6.35 16.76
C THR A 38 -3.26 -7.81 16.96
N SER A 39 -4.21 -8.74 17.13
CA SER A 39 -3.91 -10.17 17.27
C SER A 39 -3.51 -10.84 15.93
N ASN A 40 -4.08 -10.39 14.81
CA ASN A 40 -3.74 -10.88 13.47
C ASN A 40 -3.74 -9.72 12.45
N PRO A 41 -2.61 -8.99 12.28
CA PRO A 41 -2.54 -7.80 11.43
C PRO A 41 -2.43 -8.16 9.94
N SER A 42 -3.50 -8.75 9.41
CA SER A 42 -3.58 -9.26 8.04
C SER A 42 -4.68 -8.58 7.22
N ARG A 43 -4.60 -8.76 5.90
CA ARG A 43 -5.66 -8.33 4.99
C ARG A 43 -6.96 -9.10 5.22
N GLU A 44 -6.87 -10.40 5.51
CA GLU A 44 -8.01 -11.26 5.79
C GLU A 44 -8.80 -10.79 7.01
N THR A 45 -8.11 -10.36 8.08
CA THR A 45 -8.74 -9.79 9.26
C THR A 45 -9.55 -8.53 8.92
N VAL A 46 -9.02 -7.65 8.08
CA VAL A 46 -9.73 -6.45 7.63
C VAL A 46 -10.98 -6.82 6.82
N GLU A 47 -10.89 -7.85 5.97
CA GLU A 47 -12.01 -8.32 5.17
C GLU A 47 -13.10 -8.98 6.02
N PHE A 48 -12.70 -9.74 7.04
CA PHE A 48 -13.59 -10.27 8.05
C PHE A 48 -14.34 -9.15 8.78
N LEU A 49 -13.63 -8.17 9.34
CA LEU A 49 -14.23 -7.04 10.05
C LEU A 49 -15.15 -6.20 9.15
N ALA A 50 -14.80 -6.04 7.87
CA ALA A 50 -15.63 -5.34 6.90
C ALA A 50 -16.98 -6.06 6.69
N LYS A 51 -16.96 -7.39 6.57
CA LYS A 51 -18.17 -8.21 6.45
C LYS A 51 -18.99 -8.17 7.74
N GLU A 52 -18.35 -8.37 8.89
CA GLU A 52 -19.00 -8.40 10.21
C GLU A 52 -19.76 -7.11 10.50
N PHE A 53 -19.13 -5.96 10.25
CA PHE A 53 -19.72 -4.65 10.55
C PHE A 53 -20.50 -4.04 9.39
N GLY A 54 -20.64 -4.74 8.26
CA GLY A 54 -21.29 -4.23 7.05
C GLY A 54 -20.65 -2.95 6.51
N LYS A 55 -19.31 -2.83 6.63
CA LYS A 55 -18.54 -1.65 6.19
C LYS A 55 -17.66 -1.98 5.01
N SER A 56 -17.20 -0.95 4.30
CA SER A 56 -16.18 -1.14 3.27
C SER A 56 -14.81 -1.42 3.91
N ILE A 57 -14.00 -2.25 3.25
CA ILE A 57 -12.60 -2.50 3.61
C ILE A 57 -11.84 -1.17 3.80
N ARG A 58 -12.07 -0.19 2.91
CA ARG A 58 -11.43 1.14 2.98
C ARG A 58 -11.80 1.86 4.28
N SER A 59 -13.05 1.75 4.73
CA SER A 59 -13.53 2.37 5.96
C SER A 59 -12.91 1.73 7.20
N ILE A 60 -12.75 0.41 7.21
CA ILE A 60 -12.08 -0.33 8.29
C ILE A 60 -10.61 0.09 8.38
N ILE A 61 -9.87 0.08 7.26
CA ILE A 61 -8.46 0.51 7.22
C ILE A 61 -8.33 1.97 7.70
N ALA A 62 -9.19 2.87 7.22
CA ALA A 62 -9.17 4.26 7.64
C ALA A 62 -9.41 4.41 9.14
N LYS A 63 -10.27 3.57 9.73
CA LYS A 63 -10.52 3.60 11.17
C LYS A 63 -9.34 3.03 11.96
N LEU A 64 -8.82 1.86 11.60
CA LEU A 64 -7.61 1.29 12.20
C LEU A 64 -6.38 2.21 12.08
N SER A 65 -6.26 2.95 10.98
CA SER A 65 -5.20 3.95 10.80
C SER A 65 -5.37 5.17 11.71
N ARG A 66 -6.61 5.60 11.97
CA ARG A 66 -6.90 6.67 12.95
C ARG A 66 -6.63 6.22 14.38
N GLU A 67 -6.89 4.96 14.70
CA GLU A 67 -6.52 4.33 15.97
C GLU A 67 -5.00 4.01 16.06
N GLY A 68 -4.24 4.24 14.99
CA GLY A 68 -2.79 4.07 14.98
C GLY A 68 -2.28 2.63 14.89
N VAL A 69 -3.17 1.63 14.75
CA VAL A 69 -2.80 0.21 14.76
C VAL A 69 -2.61 -0.40 13.38
N TYR A 70 -3.06 0.26 12.31
CA TYR A 70 -2.96 -0.28 10.96
C TYR A 70 -1.51 -0.35 10.45
N ILE A 71 -1.09 -1.53 9.99
CA ILE A 71 0.23 -1.75 9.40
C ILE A 71 0.07 -1.81 7.87
N ALA A 72 0.68 -0.84 7.18
CA ALA A 72 0.67 -0.78 5.73
C ALA A 72 1.36 -2.01 5.14
N GLN A 73 0.61 -2.79 4.38
CA GLN A 73 1.15 -3.99 3.74
C GLN A 73 2.19 -3.62 2.68
N PRO A 74 3.31 -4.34 2.60
CA PRO A 74 4.29 -4.13 1.54
C PRO A 74 3.62 -4.38 0.18
N ARG A 75 3.93 -3.53 -0.79
CA ARG A 75 3.39 -3.68 -2.15
C ARG A 75 4.02 -4.90 -2.80
N THR A 76 3.21 -5.91 -3.08
CA THR A 76 3.60 -7.09 -3.87
C THR A 76 3.11 -6.96 -5.31
N THR A 77 3.74 -7.71 -6.23
CA THR A 77 3.22 -7.85 -7.60
C THR A 77 1.96 -8.72 -7.62
N LYS A 78 1.26 -8.80 -8.75
CA LYS A 78 0.04 -9.63 -8.91
C LYS A 78 0.24 -11.10 -8.50
N THR A 79 1.48 -11.60 -8.55
CA THR A 79 1.86 -12.98 -8.22
C THR A 79 2.28 -13.13 -6.74
N GLY A 80 2.34 -12.04 -5.96
CA GLY A 80 2.83 -12.07 -4.58
C GLY A 80 4.34 -11.84 -4.46
N ASP A 81 5.08 -11.91 -5.57
CA ASP A 81 6.53 -11.70 -5.57
C ASP A 81 6.91 -10.25 -5.21
N PRO A 82 8.06 -10.05 -4.53
CA PRO A 82 8.61 -8.72 -4.28
C PRO A 82 8.72 -7.90 -5.58
N ILE A 83 8.39 -6.61 -5.50
CA ILE A 83 8.58 -5.70 -6.64
C ILE A 83 10.08 -5.51 -6.86
N VAL A 84 10.66 -6.28 -7.78
CA VAL A 84 12.05 -6.10 -8.20
C VAL A 84 12.12 -4.99 -9.25
N ARG A 85 12.81 -3.89 -8.94
CA ARG A 85 13.08 -2.80 -9.90
C ARG A 85 14.38 -3.08 -10.66
N LYS A 86 14.43 -2.69 -11.93
CA LYS A 86 15.64 -2.85 -12.75
C LYS A 86 16.86 -2.16 -12.14
N ALA A 87 16.68 -0.95 -11.61
CA ALA A 87 17.77 -0.21 -10.94
C ALA A 87 18.35 -0.98 -9.75
N ASP A 88 17.50 -1.64 -8.96
CA ASP A 88 17.94 -2.43 -7.80
C ASP A 88 18.75 -3.66 -8.26
N VAL A 89 18.34 -4.32 -9.35
CA VAL A 89 19.11 -5.44 -9.93
C VAL A 89 20.45 -4.98 -10.47
N VAL A 90 20.48 -3.84 -11.18
CA VAL A 90 21.74 -3.25 -11.68
C VAL A 90 22.68 -2.87 -10.54
N ALA A 91 22.16 -2.33 -9.44
CA ALA A 91 22.96 -2.02 -8.25
C ALA A 91 23.57 -3.29 -7.63
N LYS A 92 22.80 -4.39 -7.56
CA LYS A 92 23.32 -5.69 -7.09
C LYS A 92 24.42 -6.23 -7.99
N ILE A 93 24.24 -6.17 -9.31
CA ILE A 93 25.28 -6.56 -10.29
C ILE A 93 26.55 -5.71 -10.08
N GLY A 94 26.39 -4.39 -9.92
CA GLY A 94 27.50 -3.50 -9.65
C GLY A 94 28.25 -3.82 -8.36
N ALA A 95 27.51 -4.14 -7.29
CA ALA A 95 28.10 -4.55 -6.01
C ALA A 95 28.91 -5.86 -6.13
N SER A 96 28.39 -6.85 -6.87
CA SER A 96 29.10 -8.13 -7.08
C SER A 96 30.36 -8.01 -7.93
N LEU A 97 30.44 -7.00 -8.81
CA LEU A 97 31.55 -6.79 -9.74
C LEU A 97 32.43 -5.58 -9.36
N GLU A 98 32.17 -4.94 -8.22
CA GLU A 98 32.84 -3.71 -7.76
C GLU A 98 32.84 -2.59 -8.82
N GLY A 99 31.73 -2.40 -9.54
CA GLY A 99 31.62 -1.45 -10.64
C GLY A 99 30.24 -0.78 -10.78
N GLU A 100 30.18 0.24 -11.64
CA GLU A 100 28.94 0.97 -11.94
C GLU A 100 28.49 0.75 -13.39
N PHE A 101 27.25 0.28 -13.55
CA PHE A 101 26.70 -0.07 -14.87
C PHE A 101 25.36 0.63 -15.15
N PRO A 102 25.28 1.98 -15.10
CA PRO A 102 24.01 2.71 -15.17
C PRO A 102 23.23 2.47 -16.47
N SER A 103 23.93 2.16 -17.57
CA SER A 103 23.30 1.86 -18.87
C SER A 103 22.54 0.54 -18.90
N LEU A 104 22.86 -0.42 -18.01
CA LEU A 104 22.18 -1.72 -17.94
C LEU A 104 20.69 -1.61 -17.58
N VAL A 105 20.26 -0.51 -16.96
CA VAL A 105 18.84 -0.26 -16.68
C VAL A 105 17.99 -0.28 -17.97
N LYS A 106 18.60 -0.05 -19.14
CA LYS A 106 17.94 -0.11 -20.45
C LYS A 106 17.64 -1.54 -20.93
N ALA A 107 18.29 -2.56 -20.38
CA ALA A 107 18.02 -3.96 -20.71
C ALA A 107 16.63 -4.42 -20.25
N SER A 108 16.23 -5.60 -20.73
CA SER A 108 14.99 -6.24 -20.28
C SER A 108 15.14 -6.68 -18.82
N LYS A 109 14.01 -6.82 -18.10
CA LYS A 109 14.06 -7.24 -16.69
C LYS A 109 14.51 -8.70 -16.54
N SER A 110 14.13 -9.58 -17.49
CA SER A 110 14.53 -11.00 -17.49
C SER A 110 16.04 -11.12 -17.62
N ASP A 111 16.66 -10.43 -18.59
CA ASP A 111 18.10 -10.56 -18.85
C ASP A 111 18.92 -10.06 -17.66
N LEU A 112 18.47 -8.99 -16.99
CA LEU A 112 19.13 -8.49 -15.78
C LEU A 112 19.07 -9.49 -14.62
N LEU A 113 17.97 -10.22 -14.48
CA LEU A 113 17.84 -11.25 -13.45
C LEU A 113 18.72 -12.45 -13.79
N GLU A 114 18.68 -12.94 -15.03
CA GLU A 114 19.54 -14.04 -15.49
C GLU A 114 21.03 -13.72 -15.34
N LEU A 115 21.43 -12.50 -15.70
CA LEU A 115 22.80 -12.03 -15.53
C LEU A 115 23.20 -11.99 -14.05
N HIS A 116 22.34 -11.46 -13.18
CA HIS A 116 22.59 -11.44 -11.74
C HIS A 116 22.75 -12.85 -11.17
N GLU A 117 21.85 -13.78 -11.51
CA GLU A 117 21.95 -15.18 -11.07
C GLU A 117 23.23 -15.86 -11.59
N ALA A 118 23.62 -15.61 -12.84
CA ALA A 118 24.86 -16.13 -13.40
C ALA A 118 26.10 -15.63 -12.66
N ILE A 119 26.15 -14.33 -12.31
CA ILE A 119 27.25 -13.74 -11.54
C ILE A 119 27.29 -14.35 -10.13
N VAL A 120 26.14 -14.44 -9.46
CA VAL A 120 26.06 -15.05 -8.12
C VAL A 120 26.49 -16.51 -8.14
N GLY A 121 26.05 -17.28 -9.14
CA GLY A 121 26.46 -18.68 -9.31
C GLY A 121 27.95 -18.85 -9.63
N PHE A 122 28.56 -17.87 -10.29
CA PHE A 122 30.00 -17.86 -10.56
C PHE A 122 30.83 -17.49 -9.33
N LEU A 123 30.40 -16.50 -8.53
CA LEU A 123 31.10 -16.04 -7.33
C LEU A 123 30.83 -16.91 -6.09
N GLY A 124 29.74 -17.68 -6.10
CA GLY A 124 29.30 -18.54 -5.00
C GLY A 124 29.87 -19.97 -5.02
N ASN A 125 30.81 -20.27 -5.92
CA ASN A 125 31.55 -21.54 -6.00
C ASN A 125 33.02 -21.35 -5.65
#